data_AF-A0A653BE45-F1
#
_entry.id   AF-A0A653BE45-F1
#
_cell.length_a   1.000
_cell.length_b   1.000
_cell.length_c   1.000
_cell.angle_alpha   90.00
_cell.angle_beta   90.00
_cell.angle_gamma   90.00
#
_symmetry.space_group_name_H-M   'P 1'
#
loop_
_entity.id
_entity.type
_entity.pdbx_description
1 polymer ?
#
loop_
_entity_poly.entity_id
_entity_poly.type
_entity_poly.pdbx_seq_one_letter_code
_entity_poly.pdbx_strand_id
1 'polypeptide(L)'
;MSNTDAIVLSYNECLLRESDVELLKGPYWLNDSIISFYFEYLQSDLFSDSPQLLFVAPEVTQCIKITPLRDIGIFLDPLVSNIQRDFIFFALNDNESTESSGGSHWSLLVFSRPECTVFHYDSSNGSNEMPALELSHKILKFFSMDTIGRIDSMECLQQNNGL
;
A
#
# COMPACT_ATOMS: atom_id res chain seq x y z
N MET A 1 1.59 -17.95 32.08
CA MET A 1 2.68 -18.54 31.27
C MET A 1 3.07 -17.49 30.25
N SER A 2 4.35 -17.10 30.18
CA SER A 2 4.82 -16.05 29.29
C SER A 2 4.63 -16.50 27.85
N ASN A 3 3.57 -16.04 27.18
CA ASN A 3 3.41 -16.24 25.76
C ASN A 3 4.38 -15.28 25.09
N THR A 4 5.63 -15.70 24.92
CA THR A 4 6.61 -14.94 24.15
C THR A 4 6.19 -15.02 22.70
N ASP A 5 5.67 -13.92 22.16
CA ASP A 5 5.31 -13.76 20.76
C ASP A 5 6.53 -13.98 19.87
N ALA A 6 6.73 -15.24 19.45
CA ALA A 6 7.95 -15.70 18.83
C ALA A 6 8.06 -15.23 17.39
N ILE A 7 9.29 -15.07 16.90
CA ILE A 7 9.53 -14.81 15.48
C ILE A 7 9.25 -16.11 14.72
N VAL A 8 8.34 -16.06 13.75
CA VAL A 8 8.02 -17.17 12.85
C VAL A 8 8.80 -17.06 11.55
N LEU A 9 9.01 -15.84 11.06
CA LEU A 9 9.70 -15.59 9.80
C LEU A 9 10.54 -14.30 9.88
N SER A 10 11.75 -14.36 9.35
CA SER A 10 12.56 -13.20 8.98
C SER A 10 12.82 -13.31 7.48
N TYR A 11 12.26 -12.41 6.69
CA TYR A 11 12.28 -12.45 5.23
C TYR A 11 12.63 -11.07 4.66
N ASN A 12 13.84 -10.92 4.13
CA ASN A 12 14.39 -9.62 3.71
C ASN A 12 14.18 -8.56 4.81
N GLU A 13 13.44 -7.49 4.51
CA GLU A 13 13.13 -6.40 5.45
C GLU A 13 11.89 -6.68 6.33
N CYS A 14 11.22 -7.82 6.15
CA CYS A 14 10.02 -8.20 6.88
C CYS A 14 10.32 -9.18 8.02
N LEU A 15 9.65 -8.98 9.15
CA LEU A 15 9.69 -9.87 10.31
C LEU A 15 8.27 -10.20 10.72
N LEU A 16 7.88 -11.47 10.65
CA LEU A 16 6.57 -11.93 11.13
C LEU A 16 6.71 -12.69 12.44
N ARG A 17 5.85 -12.37 13.39
CA ARG A 17 5.69 -13.06 14.65
C ARG A 17 4.49 -14.01 14.61
N GLU A 18 4.37 -14.85 15.63
CA GLU A 18 3.22 -15.74 15.79
C GLU A 18 1.92 -14.94 15.79
N SER A 19 1.88 -13.82 16.53
CA SER A 19 0.71 -12.94 16.58
C SER A 19 0.27 -12.42 15.21
N ASP A 20 1.21 -12.08 14.32
CA ASP A 20 0.92 -11.66 12.95
C ASP A 20 0.31 -12.81 12.15
N VAL A 21 0.95 -13.98 12.18
CA VAL A 21 0.51 -15.14 11.39
C VAL A 21 -0.86 -15.66 11.86
N GLU A 22 -1.19 -15.55 13.15
CA GLU A 22 -2.51 -15.93 13.66
C GLU A 22 -3.66 -15.10 13.05
N LEU A 23 -3.40 -13.86 12.60
CA LEU A 23 -4.42 -13.03 11.93
C LEU A 23 -4.91 -13.67 10.61
N LEU A 24 -4.12 -14.56 10.00
CA LEU A 24 -4.50 -15.26 8.76
C LEU A 24 -5.54 -16.37 8.99
N LYS A 25 -5.79 -16.81 10.22
CA LYS A 25 -6.61 -18.00 10.53
C LYS A 25 -8.08 -17.71 10.83
N GLY A 26 -8.52 -16.46 10.80
CA GLY A 26 -9.88 -16.07 11.21
C GLY A 26 -10.47 -14.95 10.36
N PRO A 27 -11.59 -14.34 10.79
CA PRO A 27 -12.12 -13.10 10.22
C PRO A 27 -11.36 -11.88 10.77
N TYR A 28 -10.06 -12.02 11.03
CA TYR A 28 -9.25 -10.95 11.61
C TYR A 28 -8.78 -10.00 10.52
N TRP A 29 -8.58 -8.75 10.89
CA TRP A 29 -7.99 -7.75 10.00
C TRP A 29 -6.51 -8.04 9.82
N LEU A 30 -6.05 -7.99 8.58
CA LEU A 30 -4.63 -8.03 8.28
C LEU A 30 -3.98 -6.74 8.78
N ASN A 31 -2.79 -6.88 9.34
CA ASN A 31 -1.97 -5.74 9.74
C ASN A 31 -0.92 -5.40 8.68
N ASP A 32 -0.20 -4.31 8.92
CA ASP A 32 0.84 -3.80 8.04
C ASP A 32 1.90 -4.89 7.76
N SER A 33 2.36 -5.61 8.78
CA SER A 33 3.43 -6.61 8.66
C SER A 33 3.11 -7.74 7.67
N ILE A 34 1.87 -8.23 7.66
CA ILE A 34 1.44 -9.26 6.69
C ILE A 34 1.43 -8.70 5.27
N ILE A 35 0.90 -7.50 5.09
CA ILE A 35 0.81 -6.87 3.77
C ILE A 35 2.20 -6.52 3.25
N SER A 36 3.07 -5.96 4.10
CA SER A 36 4.50 -5.72 3.83
C SER A 36 5.20 -6.99 3.38
N PHE A 37 5.04 -8.08 4.13
CA PHE A 37 5.60 -9.38 3.76
C PHE A 37 5.10 -9.85 2.38
N TYR A 38 3.79 -9.74 2.11
CA TYR A 38 3.26 -10.18 0.84
C TYR A 38 3.80 -9.32 -0.32
N PHE A 39 3.87 -8.00 -0.16
CA PHE A 39 4.45 -7.10 -1.16
C PHE A 39 5.94 -7.37 -1.40
N GLU A 40 6.70 -7.64 -0.35
CA GLU A 40 8.11 -8.03 -0.43
C GLU A 40 8.27 -9.36 -1.19
N TYR A 41 7.43 -10.36 -0.90
CA TYR A 41 7.40 -11.63 -1.64
C TYR A 41 7.01 -11.45 -3.13
N LEU A 42 6.03 -10.58 -3.42
CA LEU A 42 5.67 -10.25 -4.80
C LEU A 42 6.85 -9.64 -5.55
N GLN A 43 7.58 -8.72 -4.93
CA GLN A 43 8.71 -8.03 -5.56
C GLN A 43 9.95 -8.92 -5.71
N SER A 44 10.30 -9.65 -4.65
CA SER A 44 11.59 -10.36 -4.55
C SER A 44 11.56 -11.77 -5.15
N ASP A 45 10.39 -12.43 -5.22
CA ASP A 45 10.26 -13.78 -5.74
C ASP A 45 9.38 -13.81 -6.98
N LEU A 46 8.09 -13.48 -6.82
CA LEU A 46 7.08 -13.75 -7.85
C LEU A 46 7.29 -12.91 -9.11
N PHE A 47 7.71 -11.65 -8.93
CA PHE A 47 7.96 -10.69 -10.01
C PHE A 47 9.42 -10.20 -10.01
N SER A 48 10.34 -11.04 -9.55
CA SER A 48 11.78 -10.75 -9.51
C SER A 48 12.37 -10.32 -10.87
N ASP A 49 11.85 -10.88 -11.97
CA ASP A 49 12.25 -10.52 -13.34
C ASP A 49 11.52 -9.28 -13.91
N SER A 50 10.67 -8.61 -13.11
CA SER A 50 9.86 -7.45 -13.53
C SER A 50 10.19 -6.19 -12.72
N PRO A 51 11.40 -5.59 -12.87
CA PRO A 51 11.83 -4.43 -12.10
C PRO A 51 10.99 -3.16 -12.35
N GLN A 52 10.15 -3.13 -13.38
CA GLN A 52 9.19 -2.05 -13.63
C GLN A 52 8.02 -2.03 -12.64
N LEU A 53 7.79 -3.11 -11.89
CA LEU A 53 6.79 -3.18 -10.83
C LEU A 53 7.40 -2.79 -9.48
N LEU A 54 6.74 -1.88 -8.77
CA LEU A 54 7.14 -1.45 -7.43
C LEU A 54 5.99 -1.64 -6.45
N PHE A 55 6.22 -2.42 -5.40
CA PHE A 55 5.26 -2.64 -4.33
C PHE A 55 5.69 -1.83 -3.10
N VAL A 56 4.91 -0.81 -2.75
CA VAL A 56 5.21 0.10 -1.65
C VAL A 56 4.49 -0.37 -0.39
N ALA A 57 5.28 -0.71 0.63
CA ALA A 57 4.77 -1.21 1.90
C ALA A 57 3.75 -0.22 2.54
N PRO A 58 2.77 -0.72 3.32
CA PRO A 58 1.78 0.09 4.03
C PRO A 58 2.36 1.26 4.83
N GLU A 59 3.46 1.05 5.55
CA GLU A 59 4.06 2.06 6.42
C GLU A 59 4.64 3.21 5.58
N VAL A 60 5.29 2.89 4.45
CA VAL A 60 5.80 3.88 3.50
C VAL A 60 4.64 4.59 2.79
N THR A 61 3.58 3.87 2.45
CA THR A 61 2.36 4.44 1.87
C THR A 61 1.74 5.46 2.84
N GLN A 62 1.64 5.12 4.13
CA GLN A 62 1.14 6.02 5.16
C GLN A 62 2.05 7.25 5.30
N CYS A 63 3.38 7.08 5.29
CA CYS A 63 4.32 8.19 5.32
C CYS A 63 4.11 9.15 4.14
N ILE A 64 3.95 8.64 2.91
CA ILE A 64 3.65 9.47 1.73
C ILE A 64 2.29 10.17 1.89
N LYS A 65 1.28 9.46 2.39
CA LYS A 65 -0.07 9.98 2.59
C LYS A 65 -0.08 11.17 3.55
N ILE A 66 0.62 11.12 4.67
CA ILE A 66 0.63 12.21 5.67
C ILE A 66 1.64 13.33 5.37
N THR A 67 2.68 13.03 4.59
CA THR A 67 3.74 13.99 4.27
C THR A 67 3.25 15.09 3.31
N PRO A 68 3.60 16.38 3.52
CA PRO A 68 3.30 17.45 2.58
C PRO A 68 3.89 17.18 1.19
N LEU A 69 3.18 17.59 0.13
CA LEU A 69 3.57 17.34 -1.28
C LEU A 69 5.04 17.73 -1.60
N ARG A 70 5.55 18.82 -1.03
CA ARG A 70 6.93 19.28 -1.25
C ARG A 70 8.01 18.32 -0.72
N ASP A 71 7.65 17.46 0.23
CA ASP A 71 8.58 16.64 1.00
C ASP A 71 8.42 15.13 0.69
N ILE A 72 7.42 14.72 -0.11
CA ILE A 72 7.18 13.30 -0.43
C ILE A 72 8.32 12.66 -1.22
N GLY A 73 9.14 13.45 -1.92
CA GLY A 73 10.34 12.98 -2.62
C GLY A 73 11.33 12.26 -1.71
N ILE A 74 11.36 12.60 -0.41
CA ILE A 74 12.18 11.90 0.60
C ILE A 74 11.89 10.38 0.61
N PHE A 75 10.63 9.98 0.36
CA PHE A 75 10.20 8.58 0.33
C PHE A 75 10.20 8.01 -1.08
N LEU A 76 9.75 8.77 -2.08
CA LEU A 76 9.58 8.26 -3.44
C LEU A 76 10.87 8.25 -4.26
N ASP A 77 11.76 9.24 -4.11
CA ASP A 77 12.99 9.35 -4.91
C ASP A 77 13.88 8.12 -4.78
N PRO A 78 14.14 7.56 -3.57
CA PRO A 78 14.95 6.34 -3.43
C PRO A 78 14.36 5.14 -4.17
N LEU A 79 13.03 5.08 -4.33
CA LEU A 79 12.32 3.94 -4.91
C LEU A 79 12.27 3.99 -6.44
N VAL A 80 12.32 5.19 -7.04
CA VAL A 80 12.07 5.42 -8.48
C VAL A 80 13.23 6.07 -9.24
N SER A 81 14.27 6.59 -8.58
CA SER A 81 15.35 7.33 -9.26
C SER A 81 16.25 6.45 -10.13
N ASN A 82 16.49 5.20 -9.71
CA ASN A 82 17.44 4.30 -10.38
C ASN A 82 16.79 3.43 -11.45
N ILE A 83 15.48 3.20 -11.35
CA ILE A 83 14.73 2.30 -12.22
C ILE A 83 13.39 2.96 -12.49
N GLN A 84 13.07 3.14 -13.77
CA GLN A 84 11.74 3.60 -14.16
C GLN A 84 10.72 2.51 -13.79
N ARG A 85 9.81 2.86 -12.87
CA ARG A 85 8.68 2.01 -12.49
C ARG A 85 7.49 2.36 -13.36
N ASP A 86 6.96 1.37 -14.08
CA ASP A 86 5.77 1.53 -14.90
C ASP A 86 4.51 1.40 -14.06
N PHE A 87 4.52 0.52 -13.05
CA PHE A 87 3.43 0.35 -12.10
C PHE A 87 3.94 0.47 -10.66
N ILE A 88 3.24 1.28 -9.86
CA ILE A 88 3.54 1.43 -8.43
C ILE A 88 2.29 1.13 -7.63
N PHE A 89 2.37 0.12 -6.78
CA PHE A 89 1.29 -0.40 -5.95
C PHE A 89 1.44 0.13 -4.52
N PHE A 90 0.39 0.73 -3.99
CA PHE A 90 0.34 1.29 -2.64
C PHE A 90 -0.76 0.60 -1.83
N ALA A 91 -0.39 0.01 -0.70
CA ALA A 91 -1.36 -0.51 0.26
C ALA A 91 -1.95 0.66 1.05
N LEU A 92 -3.19 1.03 0.74
CA LEU A 92 -3.84 2.22 1.28
C LEU A 92 -4.74 1.89 2.47
N ASN A 93 -4.50 2.58 3.58
CA ASN A 93 -5.33 2.53 4.77
C ASN A 93 -6.13 3.84 4.95
N ASP A 94 -7.32 3.77 5.54
CA ASP A 94 -8.15 4.93 5.89
C ASP A 94 -7.69 5.69 7.15
N ASN A 95 -6.70 5.21 7.90
CA ASN A 95 -6.24 5.88 9.12
C ASN A 95 -5.72 7.30 8.84
N GLU A 96 -6.43 8.30 9.35
CA GLU A 96 -6.06 9.71 9.24
C GLU A 96 -5.12 10.18 10.35
N SER A 97 -4.97 9.39 11.43
CA SER A 97 -4.16 9.77 12.60
C SER A 97 -2.67 9.57 12.36
N THR A 98 -1.87 10.56 12.76
CA THR A 98 -0.40 10.45 12.86
C THR A 98 0.06 9.95 14.23
N GLU A 99 -0.81 10.00 15.23
CA GLU A 99 -0.46 9.79 16.65
C GLU A 99 -0.97 8.45 17.20
N SER A 100 -1.82 7.75 16.45
CA SER A 100 -2.41 6.49 16.86
C SER A 100 -2.45 5.48 15.73
N SER A 101 -2.06 4.25 16.04
CA SER A 101 -2.39 3.09 15.22
C SER A 101 -3.90 2.95 15.09
N GLY A 102 -4.37 2.61 13.91
CA GLY A 102 -5.78 2.56 13.59
C GLY A 102 -5.99 2.29 12.12
N GLY A 103 -7.18 2.65 11.63
CA GLY A 103 -7.64 2.24 10.32
C GLY A 103 -8.67 1.13 10.44
N SER A 104 -9.72 1.23 9.64
CA SER A 104 -10.79 0.26 9.57
C SER A 104 -10.90 -0.39 8.20
N HIS A 105 -10.13 0.07 7.21
CA HIS A 105 -10.25 -0.47 5.86
C HIS A 105 -8.97 -0.37 5.01
N TRP A 106 -8.71 -1.44 4.27
CA TRP A 106 -7.62 -1.53 3.30
C TRP A 106 -8.17 -1.47 1.87
N SER A 107 -7.46 -0.74 1.01
CA SER A 107 -7.66 -0.80 -0.44
C SER A 107 -6.31 -0.71 -1.16
N LEU A 108 -6.33 -0.93 -2.48
CA LEU A 108 -5.13 -0.90 -3.31
C LEU A 108 -5.18 0.30 -4.25
N LEU A 109 -4.13 1.10 -4.25
CA LEU A 109 -3.94 2.18 -5.22
C LEU A 109 -2.79 1.83 -6.16
N VAL A 110 -3.02 1.95 -7.46
CA VAL A 110 -2.03 1.60 -8.49
C VAL A 110 -1.79 2.79 -9.39
N PHE A 111 -0.60 3.37 -9.31
CA PHE A 111 -0.16 4.35 -10.32
C PHE A 111 0.35 3.62 -11.55
N SER A 112 -0.20 3.95 -12.71
CA SER A 112 0.24 3.45 -14.00
C SER A 112 0.85 4.57 -14.84
N ARG A 113 2.15 4.44 -15.10
CA ARG A 113 2.91 5.40 -15.90
C ARG A 113 2.50 5.40 -17.38
N PRO A 114 2.26 4.26 -18.06
CA PRO A 114 1.88 4.27 -19.47
C PRO A 114 0.57 5.02 -19.74
N GLU A 115 -0.42 4.89 -18.85
CA GLU A 115 -1.73 5.56 -18.93
C GLU A 115 -1.72 6.97 -18.31
N CYS A 116 -0.68 7.31 -17.56
CA CYS A 116 -0.61 8.49 -16.70
C CYS A 116 -1.80 8.60 -15.74
N THR A 117 -2.28 7.46 -15.24
CA THR A 117 -3.52 7.34 -14.47
C THR A 117 -3.26 6.57 -13.18
N VAL A 118 -4.00 6.91 -12.12
CA VAL A 118 -4.04 6.17 -10.87
C VAL A 118 -5.36 5.39 -10.81
N PHE A 119 -5.27 4.09 -10.55
CA PHE A 119 -6.41 3.19 -10.41
C PHE A 119 -6.61 2.82 -8.95
N HIS A 120 -7.82 2.99 -8.44
CA HIS A 120 -8.20 2.62 -7.08
C HIS A 120 -9.05 1.35 -7.10
N TYR A 121 -8.63 0.33 -6.35
CA TYR A 121 -9.35 -0.93 -6.19
C TYR A 121 -9.79 -1.05 -4.74
N ASP A 122 -11.10 -1.00 -4.53
CA ASP A 122 -11.72 -1.01 -3.20
C ASP A 122 -12.72 -2.16 -3.06
N SER A 123 -12.40 -3.13 -2.20
CA SER A 123 -13.28 -4.27 -1.92
C SER A 123 -14.52 -3.90 -1.10
N SER A 124 -14.57 -2.70 -0.54
CA SER A 124 -15.75 -2.10 0.07
C SER A 124 -16.03 -0.76 -0.62
N ASN A 125 -16.69 -0.83 -1.77
CA ASN A 125 -16.84 0.30 -2.69
C ASN A 125 -17.18 1.63 -1.98
N GLY A 126 -16.27 2.61 -2.12
CA GLY A 126 -16.40 3.96 -1.58
C GLY A 126 -15.79 4.17 -0.19
N SER A 127 -15.39 3.11 0.53
CA SER A 127 -14.83 3.23 1.89
C SER A 127 -13.53 4.03 1.95
N ASN A 128 -12.62 3.85 0.99
CA ASN A 128 -11.34 4.59 0.93
C ASN A 128 -11.30 5.67 -0.17
N GLU A 129 -12.45 6.15 -0.67
CA GLU A 129 -12.49 7.09 -1.80
C GLU A 129 -11.69 8.38 -1.52
N MET A 130 -11.91 9.00 -0.36
CA MET A 130 -11.21 10.24 0.02
C MET A 130 -9.69 10.03 0.22
N PRO A 131 -9.22 9.06 1.04
CA PRO A 131 -7.81 8.74 1.14
C PRO A 131 -7.15 8.40 -0.21
N ALA A 132 -7.87 7.70 -1.09
CA ALA A 132 -7.37 7.32 -2.41
C ALA A 132 -7.22 8.55 -3.30
N LEU A 133 -8.20 9.45 -3.32
CA LEU A 133 -8.17 10.69 -4.07
C LEU A 133 -7.00 11.58 -3.65
N GLU A 134 -6.79 11.75 -2.34
CA GLU A 134 -5.71 12.58 -1.79
C GLU A 134 -4.32 12.03 -2.14
N LEU A 135 -4.11 10.73 -1.95
CA LEU A 135 -2.84 10.09 -2.30
C LEU A 135 -2.61 10.14 -3.82
N SER A 136 -3.63 9.86 -4.62
CA SER A 136 -3.54 9.92 -6.09
C SER A 136 -3.11 11.30 -6.59
N HIS A 137 -3.70 12.37 -6.05
CA HIS A 137 -3.29 13.73 -6.38
C HIS A 137 -1.81 13.99 -6.06
N LYS A 138 -1.32 13.54 -4.90
CA LYS A 138 0.08 13.69 -4.53
C LYS A 138 1.00 12.94 -5.50
N ILE A 139 0.68 11.69 -5.83
CA ILE A 139 1.47 10.87 -6.75
C ILE A 139 1.51 11.48 -8.15
N LEU A 140 0.37 11.92 -8.70
CA LEU A 140 0.32 12.55 -10.02
C LEU A 140 1.13 13.86 -10.04
N LYS A 141 1.02 14.70 -9.00
CA LYS A 141 1.82 15.92 -8.89
C LYS A 141 3.32 15.64 -8.76
N PHE A 142 3.71 14.62 -8.00
CA PHE A 142 5.10 14.18 -7.90
C PHE A 142 5.71 13.87 -9.27
N PHE A 143 4.99 13.10 -10.09
CA PHE A 143 5.41 12.76 -11.45
C PHE A 143 5.15 13.87 -12.49
N SER A 144 4.78 15.07 -12.05
CA SER A 144 4.49 16.22 -12.93
C SER A 144 3.39 15.93 -13.97
N MET A 145 2.37 15.15 -13.57
CA MET A 145 1.23 14.79 -14.40
C MET A 145 0.00 15.66 -14.08
N ASP A 146 -0.93 15.73 -15.03
CA ASP A 146 -2.25 16.30 -14.79
C ASP A 146 -3.04 15.40 -13.83
N THR A 147 -3.90 16.01 -13.04
CA THR A 147 -4.80 15.34 -12.11
C THR A 147 -6.20 15.13 -12.70
N ILE A 148 -6.60 15.95 -13.67
CA ILE A 148 -7.95 15.92 -14.22
C ILE A 148 -8.13 14.67 -15.10
N GLY A 149 -9.10 13.83 -14.72
CA GLY A 149 -9.43 12.61 -15.47
C GLY A 149 -8.34 11.54 -15.44
N ARG A 150 -7.49 11.55 -14.40
CA ARG A 150 -6.36 10.61 -14.21
C ARG A 150 -6.50 9.77 -12.95
N ILE A 151 -7.70 9.70 -12.38
CA ILE A 151 -7.99 8.94 -11.17
C ILE A 151 -9.28 8.18 -11.44
N ASP A 152 -9.17 6.86 -11.52
CA ASP A 152 -10.26 5.97 -11.88
C ASP A 152 -10.49 4.95 -10.75
N SER A 153 -11.71 4.91 -10.23
CA SER A 153 -12.15 3.85 -9.32
C SER A 153 -12.57 2.63 -10.15
N MET A 154 -11.91 1.50 -9.91
CA MET A 154 -12.06 0.28 -10.70
C MET A 154 -13.09 -0.66 -10.09
N GLU A 155 -13.86 -1.32 -10.94
CA GLU A 155 -14.69 -2.44 -10.50
C GLU A 155 -13.80 -3.60 -10.04
N CYS A 156 -13.97 -4.04 -8.80
CA CYS A 156 -13.28 -5.20 -8.25
C CYS A 156 -14.22 -6.09 -7.43
N LEU A 157 -13.75 -7.29 -7.08
CA LEU A 157 -14.51 -8.20 -6.22
C LEU A 157 -14.82 -7.52 -4.89
N GLN A 158 -16.11 -7.47 -4.55
CA GLN A 158 -16.58 -6.85 -3.32
C GLN A 158 -16.55 -7.87 -2.18
N GLN A 159 -16.07 -7.45 -1.02
CA GLN A 159 -16.02 -8.27 0.18
C GLN A 159 -17.45 -8.57 0.67
N ASN A 160 -17.63 -9.75 1.25
CA ASN A 160 -18.89 -10.19 1.86
C ASN A 160 -18.78 -10.32 3.39
N ASN A 161 -17.71 -9.78 3.97
CA ASN A 161 -17.38 -9.76 5.39
C ASN A 161 -16.87 -8.34 5.77
N GLY A 162 -16.55 -8.10 7.05
CA GLY A 162 -16.13 -6.77 7.54
C GLY A 162 -17.08 -6.11 8.54
N LEU A 163 -18.09 -6.86 9.00
CA LEU A 163 -18.86 -6.61 10.22
C LEU A 163 -18.44 -7.60 11.31
#